data_AF-A0A6S7FJG8-F1
#
_entry.id   AF-A0A6S7FJG8-F1
#
_cell.length_a   1.000
_cell.length_b   1.000
_cell.length_c   1.000
_cell.angle_alpha   90.00
_cell.angle_beta   90.00
_cell.angle_gamma   90.00
#
_symmetry.space_group_name_H-M   'P 1'
#
loop_
_entity.id
_entity.type
_entity.pdbx_description
1 polymer ?
#
loop_
_entity_poly.entity_id
_entity_poly.type
_entity_poly.pdbx_seq_one_letter_code
_entity_poly.pdbx_strand_id
1 'polypeptide(L)'
;MLCREIIGVDVFTGTKKGTVKQSEKWGEVVENLSAVECLHFKVDKPAVWDQYNLLQSTYRRKLKKKASGMAVEMTEVERALEFVMEKEDAAEQLQQEGKLKKSPMKLRKLMQKM
;
A
#
# COMPACT_ATOMS: atom_id res chain seq x y z
N MET A 1 10.87 -1.88 -10.10
CA MET A 1 12.33 -1.91 -9.85
C MET A 1 12.96 -3.18 -10.37
N LEU A 2 12.46 -4.36 -9.98
CA LEU A 2 12.97 -5.66 -10.46
C LEU A 2 13.34 -5.70 -11.96
N CYS A 3 12.42 -5.37 -12.87
CA CYS A 3 12.73 -5.43 -14.31
C CYS A 3 13.82 -4.45 -14.76
N ARG A 4 13.93 -3.27 -14.13
CA ARG A 4 15.00 -2.31 -14.44
C ARG A 4 16.36 -2.86 -14.02
N GLU A 5 16.41 -3.52 -12.87
CA GLU A 5 17.63 -4.12 -12.35
C GLU A 5 18.07 -5.31 -13.22
N ILE A 6 17.13 -6.18 -13.62
CA ILE A 6 17.39 -7.29 -14.54
C ILE A 6 17.96 -6.78 -15.87
N ILE A 7 17.44 -5.65 -16.37
CA ILE A 7 17.96 -4.98 -17.58
C ILE A 7 19.35 -4.39 -17.32
N GLY A 8 19.57 -3.73 -16.17
CA GLY A 8 20.83 -3.08 -15.82
C GLY A 8 21.99 -4.05 -15.62
N VAL A 9 21.77 -5.14 -14.87
CA VAL A 9 22.73 -6.25 -14.67
C VAL A 9 22.90 -7.08 -15.95
N ASP A 10 21.99 -6.92 -16.90
CA ASP A 10 22.00 -7.61 -18.19
C ASP A 10 22.14 -9.13 -18.01
N VAL A 11 21.21 -9.70 -17.25
CA VAL A 11 21.30 -11.08 -16.74
C VAL A 11 21.47 -12.11 -17.86
N PHE A 12 20.88 -11.85 -19.03
CA PHE A 12 20.78 -12.83 -20.12
C PHE A 12 21.94 -12.73 -21.11
N THR A 13 22.62 -11.59 -21.22
CA THR A 13 23.72 -11.46 -22.18
C THR A 13 24.96 -12.21 -21.71
N GLY A 14 25.51 -13.02 -22.61
CA GLY A 14 26.72 -13.81 -22.35
C GLY A 14 26.55 -14.94 -21.35
N THR A 15 25.32 -15.23 -20.90
CA THR A 15 25.02 -16.32 -19.96
C THR A 15 24.11 -17.36 -20.62
N LYS A 16 24.29 -18.63 -20.25
CA LYS A 16 23.36 -19.71 -20.63
C LYS A 16 22.44 -20.03 -19.46
N LYS A 17 21.22 -20.46 -19.77
CA LYS A 17 20.24 -20.85 -18.77
C LYS A 17 20.79 -21.94 -17.84
N GLY A 18 20.65 -21.73 -16.53
CA GLY A 18 21.06 -22.71 -15.51
C GLY A 18 22.56 -22.80 -15.28
N THR A 19 23.35 -21.85 -15.79
CA THR A 19 24.79 -21.79 -15.50
C THR A 19 25.08 -21.00 -14.22
N VAL A 20 26.20 -21.32 -13.57
CA VAL A 20 26.67 -20.60 -12.37
C VAL A 20 26.79 -19.10 -12.67
N LYS A 21 27.35 -18.71 -13.82
CA LYS A 21 27.45 -17.30 -14.24
C LYS A 21 26.11 -16.58 -14.31
N GLN A 22 25.06 -17.27 -14.75
CA GLN A 22 23.72 -16.68 -14.75
C GLN A 22 23.18 -16.54 -13.32
N SER A 23 23.45 -17.53 -12.46
CA SER A 23 23.08 -17.46 -11.04
C SER A 23 23.80 -16.33 -10.31
N GLU A 24 25.07 -16.07 -10.62
CA GLU A 24 25.84 -14.95 -10.07
C GLU A 24 25.20 -13.61 -10.44
N LYS A 25 24.82 -13.42 -11.71
CA LYS A 25 24.07 -12.23 -12.16
C LYS A 25 22.71 -12.09 -11.46
N TRP A 26 22.01 -13.19 -11.20
CA TRP A 26 20.78 -13.13 -10.38
C TRP A 26 21.06 -12.73 -8.93
N GLY A 27 22.20 -13.15 -8.37
CA GLY A 27 22.67 -12.72 -7.05
C GLY A 27 22.89 -11.22 -7.00
N GLU A 28 23.55 -10.65 -8.01
CA GLU A 28 23.75 -9.20 -8.13
C GLU A 28 22.42 -8.43 -8.19
N VAL A 29 21.42 -8.93 -8.94
CA VAL A 29 20.07 -8.33 -8.93
C VAL A 29 19.46 -8.33 -7.52
N VAL A 30 19.63 -9.40 -6.76
CA VAL A 30 19.13 -9.49 -5.38
C VAL A 30 19.83 -8.47 -4.49
N GLU A 31 21.16 -8.42 -4.52
CA GLU A 31 21.96 -7.48 -3.73
C GLU A 31 21.58 -6.03 -4.04
N ASN A 32 21.47 -5.67 -5.33
CA ASN A 32 21.11 -4.33 -5.76
C ASN A 32 19.71 -3.95 -5.30
N LEU A 33 18.73 -4.86 -5.38
CA LEU A 33 17.38 -4.60 -4.88
C LEU A 33 17.32 -4.46 -3.36
N SER A 34 18.10 -5.26 -2.63
CA SER A 34 18.19 -5.20 -1.17
C SER A 34 18.90 -3.95 -0.66
N ALA A 35 19.80 -3.36 -1.46
CA ALA A 35 20.50 -2.13 -1.12
C ALA A 35 19.67 -0.86 -1.33
N VAL A 36 18.46 -0.96 -1.91
CA VAL A 36 17.61 0.22 -2.12
C VAL A 36 16.98 0.69 -0.82
N GLU A 37 17.54 1.74 -0.23
CA GLU A 37 17.02 2.34 1.01
C GLU A 37 15.82 3.26 0.76
N CYS A 38 15.79 3.96 -0.38
CA CYS A 38 14.75 4.92 -0.72
C CYS A 38 14.34 4.79 -2.19
N LEU A 39 13.03 4.60 -2.40
CA LEU A 39 12.45 4.47 -3.72
C LEU A 39 11.82 5.79 -4.15
N HIS A 40 12.23 6.29 -5.32
CA HIS A 40 11.54 7.39 -5.97
C HIS A 40 10.67 6.86 -7.13
N PHE A 41 9.36 7.05 -7.01
CA PHE A 41 8.41 6.70 -8.05
C PHE A 41 7.88 7.96 -8.72
N LYS A 42 7.94 8.00 -10.04
CA LYS A 42 7.17 8.97 -10.82
C LYS A 42 5.74 8.44 -10.95
N VAL A 43 4.86 8.92 -10.09
CA VAL A 43 3.43 8.54 -10.06
C VAL A 43 2.56 9.79 -9.98
N ASP A 44 1.39 9.70 -10.61
CA ASP A 44 0.39 10.77 -10.53
C ASP A 44 -0.56 10.50 -9.36
N LYS A 45 -1.05 11.58 -8.75
CA LYS A 45 -1.98 11.49 -7.60
C LYS A 45 -3.18 10.57 -7.86
N PRO A 46 -3.89 10.63 -9.00
CA PRO A 46 -5.02 9.73 -9.26
C PRO A 46 -4.61 8.26 -9.27
N ALA A 47 -3.47 7.94 -9.89
CA ALA A 47 -2.97 6.56 -9.98
C ALA A 47 -2.67 5.97 -8.59
N VAL A 48 -2.12 6.77 -7.68
CA VAL A 48 -1.89 6.35 -6.28
C VAL A 48 -3.22 6.06 -5.58
N TRP A 49 -4.22 6.92 -5.79
CA TRP A 49 -5.53 6.77 -5.16
C TRP A 49 -6.30 5.56 -5.71
N ASP A 50 -6.31 5.36 -7.03
CA ASP A 50 -6.93 4.22 -7.68
C ASP A 50 -6.29 2.91 -7.24
N GLN A 51 -4.96 2.87 -7.14
CA GLN A 51 -4.23 1.70 -6.66
C GLN A 51 -4.56 1.38 -5.20
N TYR A 52 -4.64 2.39 -4.34
CA TYR A 52 -5.04 2.22 -2.95
C TYR A 52 -6.46 1.65 -2.85
N ASN A 53 -7.42 2.19 -3.60
CA ASN A 53 -8.79 1.68 -3.64
C ASN A 53 -8.88 0.23 -4.14
N LEU A 54 -8.08 -0.10 -5.16
CA LEU A 54 -7.99 -1.47 -5.67
C LEU A 54 -7.47 -2.44 -4.60
N LEU A 55 -6.42 -2.05 -3.88
CA LEU A 55 -5.86 -2.84 -2.77
C LEU A 55 -6.88 -3.05 -1.66
N GLN A 56 -7.55 -1.99 -1.21
CA GLN A 56 -8.63 -2.07 -0.21
C GLN A 56 -9.74 -3.05 -0.65
N SER A 57 -10.23 -2.92 -1.88
CA SER A 57 -11.32 -3.77 -2.39
C SER A 57 -10.92 -5.26 -2.44
N THR A 58 -9.65 -5.51 -2.77
CA THR A 58 -9.09 -6.86 -2.85
C THR A 58 -8.91 -7.44 -1.46
N TYR A 59 -8.42 -6.64 -0.52
CA TYR A 59 -8.27 -7.04 0.87
C TYR A 59 -9.61 -7.37 1.54
N ARG A 60 -10.63 -6.54 1.35
CA ARG A 60 -11.99 -6.79 1.86
C ARG A 60 -12.58 -8.10 1.31
N ARG A 61 -12.31 -8.45 0.04
CA ARG A 61 -12.71 -9.76 -0.52
C ARG A 61 -11.97 -10.92 0.16
N LYS A 62 -10.69 -10.74 0.48
CA LYS A 62 -9.89 -11.76 1.19
C LYS A 62 -10.40 -11.98 2.62
N LEU A 63 -10.73 -10.91 3.34
CA LEU A 63 -11.33 -10.99 4.68
C LEU A 63 -12.66 -11.77 4.69
N LYS A 64 -13.52 -11.57 3.67
CA LYS A 64 -14.76 -12.35 3.53
C LYS A 64 -14.49 -13.85 3.39
N LYS A 65 -13.45 -14.25 2.64
CA LYS A 65 -13.06 -15.65 2.50
C LYS A 65 -12.54 -16.24 3.82
N LYS A 66 -11.73 -15.48 4.55
CA LYS A 66 -11.25 -15.87 5.90
C LYS A 66 -12.41 -16.06 6.87
N ALA A 67 -13.39 -15.14 6.86
CA ALA A 67 -14.60 -15.26 7.68
C ALA A 67 -15.46 -16.49 7.32
N SER A 68 -15.38 -16.97 6.08
CA SER A 68 -16.01 -18.22 5.63
C SER A 68 -15.25 -19.49 6.06
N GLY A 69 -14.23 -19.38 6.92
CA GLY A 69 -13.47 -20.51 7.44
C GLY A 69 -12.35 -21.01 6.53
N MET A 70 -12.02 -20.31 5.45
CA MET A 70 -10.87 -20.66 4.63
C MET A 70 -9.57 -20.25 5.32
N ALA A 71 -8.60 -21.16 5.40
CA ALA A 71 -7.25 -20.85 5.86
C ALA A 71 -6.60 -19.85 4.89
N VAL A 72 -6.40 -18.63 5.37
CA VAL A 72 -5.90 -17.52 4.56
C VAL A 72 -4.85 -16.76 5.37
N GLU A 73 -3.60 -16.91 4.92
CA GLU A 73 -2.46 -16.20 5.50
C GLU A 73 -2.39 -14.75 5.02
N MET A 74 -1.98 -13.89 5.95
CA MET A 74 -1.81 -12.46 5.73
C MET A 74 -0.39 -12.17 5.27
N THR A 75 -0.27 -11.48 4.14
CA THR A 75 1.00 -10.95 3.65
C THR A 75 1.39 -9.69 4.42
N GLU A 76 2.66 -9.29 4.34
CA GLU A 76 3.14 -8.05 4.94
C GLU A 76 2.40 -6.82 4.39
N VAL A 77 2.18 -6.77 3.07
CA VAL A 77 1.44 -5.68 2.40
C VAL A 77 0.01 -5.56 2.93
N GLU A 78 -0.65 -6.69 3.19
CA GLU A 78 -2.03 -6.69 3.71
C GLU A 78 -2.09 -6.23 5.16
N ARG A 79 -1.10 -6.57 6.00
CA ARG A 79 -0.98 -6.03 7.36
C ARG A 79 -0.74 -4.52 7.35
N ALA A 80 0.13 -4.04 6.47
CA ALA A 80 0.37 -2.61 6.31
C ALA A 80 -0.89 -1.89 5.80
N LEU A 81 -1.63 -2.50 4.87
CA LEU A 81 -2.88 -1.96 4.34
C LEU A 81 -3.97 -1.86 5.41
N GLU A 82 -4.10 -2.87 6.27
CA GLU A 82 -5.02 -2.86 7.41
C GLU A 82 -4.75 -1.67 8.34
N PHE A 83 -3.48 -1.44 8.70
CA PHE A 83 -3.08 -0.28 9.49
C PHE A 83 -3.44 1.05 8.82
N VAL A 84 -3.23 1.19 7.51
CA VAL A 84 -3.59 2.41 6.77
C VAL A 84 -5.11 2.64 6.76
N MET A 85 -5.89 1.59 6.56
CA MET A 85 -7.36 1.67 6.59
C MET A 85 -7.88 2.08 7.97
N GLU A 86 -7.33 1.53 9.05
CA GLU A 86 -7.70 1.94 10.42
C GLU A 86 -7.41 3.42 10.69
N LYS A 87 -6.31 3.96 10.14
CA LYS A 87 -5.99 5.39 10.22
C LYS A 87 -6.97 6.24 9.42
N GLU A 88 -7.38 5.77 8.25
CA GLU A 88 -8.41 6.42 7.42
C GLU A 88 -9.74 6.51 8.18
N ASP A 89 -10.22 5.38 8.72
CA ASP A 89 -11.46 5.32 9.50
C ASP A 89 -11.42 6.23 10.74
N ALA A 90 -10.31 6.24 11.47
CA ALA A 90 -10.13 7.13 12.62
C ALA A 90 -10.16 8.62 12.22
N ALA A 91 -9.54 8.97 11.09
CA ALA A 91 -9.57 10.34 10.57
C ALA A 91 -10.99 10.76 10.16
N GLU A 92 -11.76 9.87 9.54
CA GLU A 92 -13.15 10.13 9.18
C GLU A 92 -14.03 10.35 10.42
N GLN A 93 -13.88 9.51 11.46
CA GLN A 93 -14.61 9.65 12.72
C GLN A 93 -14.34 11.00 13.39
N LEU A 94 -13.08 11.41 13.49
CA LEU A 94 -12.70 12.72 14.05
C LEU A 94 -13.32 13.89 13.27
N GLN A 95 -13.40 13.79 11.94
CA GLN A 95 -14.06 14.80 11.12
C GLN A 95 -15.57 14.86 11.36
N GLN A 96 -16.23 13.71 11.51
CA GLN A 96 -17.66 13.63 11.83
C GLN A 96 -17.96 14.22 13.21
N GLU A 97 -17.18 13.86 14.24
CA GLU A 97 -17.30 14.44 15.58
C GLU A 97 -17.06 15.95 15.59
N GLY A 98 -16.07 16.45 14.84
CA GLY A 98 -15.80 17.87 14.71
C GLY A 98 -16.95 18.64 14.07
N LYS A 99 -17.62 18.06 13.07
CA LYS A 99 -18.83 18.62 12.45
C LYS A 99 -20.00 18.62 13.44
N LEU A 100 -20.19 17.51 14.15
CA LEU A 100 -21.21 17.34 15.19
C LEU A 100 -21.00 18.25 16.40
N LYS A 101 -19.79 18.71 16.72
CA LYS A 101 -19.52 19.71 17.78
C LYS A 101 -19.74 21.15 17.31
N LYS A 102 -19.48 21.45 16.02
CA LYS A 102 -19.71 22.79 15.43
C LYS A 102 -21.19 23.13 15.24
N SER A 103 -22.03 22.14 14.89
CA SER A 103 -23.48 22.31 14.73
C SER A 103 -24.20 22.77 16.02
N PRO A 104 -24.05 22.12 17.19
CA PRO A 104 -24.67 22.53 18.44
C PRO A 104 -24.06 23.82 19.01
N MET A 105 -22.77 24.09 18.78
CA MET A 105 -22.18 25.40 19.13
C MET A 105 -22.79 26.55 18.30
N LYS A 106 -23.04 26.33 17.01
CA LYS A 106 -23.75 27.30 16.16
C LYS A 106 -25.18 27.52 16.63
N LEU A 107 -25.90 26.46 16.98
CA LEU A 107 -27.27 26.55 17.48
C LEU A 107 -27.35 27.30 18.82
N ARG A 108 -26.46 27.00 19.77
CA ARG A 108 -26.38 27.71 21.08
C ARG A 108 -26.03 29.20 20.92
N LYS A 109 -25.11 29.55 20.00
CA LYS A 109 -24.79 30.97 19.71
C LYS A 109 -25.94 31.73 19.05
N LEU A 110 -26.78 31.04 18.26
CA LEU A 110 -27.96 31.64 17.65
C LEU A 110 -29.04 31.91 18.71
N MET A 111 -29.25 30.98 19.65
CA MET A 111 -30.20 31.12 20.74
C MET A 111 -29.81 32.18 21.78
N GLN A 112 -28.52 32.51 21.94
CA GLN A 112 -28.07 33.61 22.80
C GLN A 112 -28.19 35.01 22.15
N LYS A 113 -28.55 35.07 20.86
CA LYS A 113 -28.72 36.32 20.10
C LYS A 113 -30.19 36.71 19.90
N MET A 114 -31.14 35.84 20.29
CA MET A 114 -32.57 36.15 20.42
C MET A 114 -32.85 36.58 21.85
#